data_AF-A0A8H8NJ82-F1
#
_entry.id   AF-A0A8H8NJ82-F1
#
_cell.length_a   1.000
_cell.length_b   1.000
_cell.length_c   1.000
_cell.angle_alpha   90.00
_cell.angle_beta   90.00
_cell.angle_gamma   90.00
#
_symmetry.space_group_name_H-M   'P 1'
#
loop_
_entity.id
_entity.type
_entity.pdbx_description
1 polymer ?
#
loop_
_entity_poly.entity_id
_entity_poly.type
_entity_poly.pdbx_seq_one_letter_code
_entity_poly.pdbx_strand_id
1 'polypeptide(L)'
;MQTDSTLAQVSTGLHRIAPLRGSDNYNVWRIQMEDILTDLDLYKYVDRSYTIPSQTIELRITGQNDSDGKALADEVKIMDNEDYPKWFKFDRKALSNIRLRVDGSVLTHIQACTYSADAWDLLASTFQVKGTVGLIDLRRRFFSHRMAETEDIEEHIQQMREWFQQINLIAPGSLAEVDWIVTLVASLPDSWDTFTQSISFQFTTNDANVLANEISDLRSRILAEAHRRSTRDGGSKAFVSIKKPSQDRFGRTDKLSRVQDKSTSKCRNCGKIGHWAAECRSPGGGAYKHNEDSESDQDDMSDSDYESDHDNHKGKFSLQGEFRIKNGRMNISDPDEPEQAAYMDDYAF
;
A
#
# COMPACT_ATOMS: atom_id res chain seq x y z
N MET A 1 -31.42 28.94 39.86
CA MET A 1 -32.02 28.44 38.61
C MET A 1 -31.07 28.76 37.47
N GLN A 2 -30.18 27.84 37.13
CA GLN A 2 -29.46 27.85 35.86
C GLN A 2 -29.49 26.40 35.38
N THR A 3 -30.21 26.21 34.28
CA THR A 3 -30.47 24.94 33.62
C THR A 3 -29.23 24.52 32.85
N ASP A 4 -28.55 23.50 33.35
CA ASP A 4 -27.49 22.82 32.62
C ASP A 4 -28.15 21.84 31.64
N SER A 5 -28.30 22.29 30.40
CA SER A 5 -28.88 21.51 29.31
C SER A 5 -27.98 21.65 28.11
N THR A 6 -26.85 20.93 28.14
CA THR A 6 -26.00 20.81 26.96
C THR A 6 -25.46 19.39 26.84
N LEU A 7 -25.65 18.83 25.64
CA LEU A 7 -24.99 17.66 25.07
C LEU A 7 -25.57 16.26 25.38
N ALA A 8 -26.75 16.01 24.83
CA ALA A 8 -27.07 14.70 24.28
C ALA A 8 -27.22 14.82 22.75
N GLN A 9 -26.11 15.09 22.06
CA GLN A 9 -26.03 14.83 20.62
C GLN A 9 -25.91 13.31 20.45
N VAL A 10 -27.01 12.71 19.99
CA VAL A 10 -27.14 11.29 19.69
C VAL A 10 -26.18 10.92 18.56
N SER A 11 -25.01 10.40 18.94
CA SER A 11 -24.02 9.79 18.05
C SER A 11 -24.60 8.52 17.42
N THR A 12 -25.32 8.67 16.32
CA THR A 12 -25.82 7.55 15.49
C THR A 12 -25.13 7.48 14.13
N GLY A 13 -24.09 8.28 13.91
CA GLY A 13 -23.37 8.36 12.63
C GLY A 13 -21.88 8.02 12.66
N LEU A 14 -21.30 7.61 13.79
CA LEU A 14 -19.84 7.58 13.90
C LEU A 14 -19.16 6.44 13.10
N HIS A 15 -19.83 5.30 12.96
CA HIS A 15 -19.18 4.09 12.45
C HIS A 15 -19.89 3.52 11.22
N ARG A 16 -19.32 3.82 10.04
CA ARG A 16 -19.76 3.29 8.74
C ARG A 16 -18.86 2.14 8.32
N ILE A 17 -19.44 0.95 8.19
CA ILE A 17 -18.74 -0.25 7.73
C ILE A 17 -19.48 -0.86 6.54
N ALA A 18 -18.78 -1.65 5.73
CA ALA A 18 -19.41 -2.41 4.67
C ALA A 18 -20.38 -3.44 5.29
N PRO A 19 -21.61 -3.59 4.76
CA PRO A 19 -22.54 -4.58 5.31
C PRO A 19 -21.99 -6.00 5.09
N LEU A 20 -22.24 -6.90 6.04
CA LEU A 20 -21.92 -8.32 5.87
C LEU A 20 -22.71 -8.88 4.69
N ARG A 21 -22.02 -9.40 3.67
CA ARG A 21 -22.63 -10.00 2.46
C ARG A 21 -22.47 -11.51 2.44
N GLY A 22 -21.38 -12.01 3.00
CA GLY A 22 -21.09 -13.44 2.98
C GLY A 22 -19.79 -13.78 3.70
N SER A 23 -19.27 -14.97 3.42
CA SER A 23 -18.01 -15.46 3.99
C SER A 23 -16.78 -14.70 3.50
N ASP A 24 -16.88 -14.06 2.34
CA ASP A 24 -15.83 -13.25 1.72
C ASP A 24 -15.45 -12.04 2.57
N ASN A 25 -16.43 -11.28 3.06
CA ASN A 25 -16.18 -10.10 3.87
C ASN A 25 -16.41 -10.31 5.37
N TYR A 26 -16.73 -11.53 5.81
CA TYR A 26 -17.05 -11.83 7.21
C TYR A 26 -15.94 -11.44 8.18
N ASN A 27 -14.68 -11.77 7.89
CA ASN A 27 -13.58 -11.51 8.82
C ASN A 27 -13.36 -10.00 9.04
N VAL A 28 -13.35 -9.22 7.96
CA VAL A 28 -13.22 -7.76 8.01
C VAL A 28 -14.42 -7.16 8.74
N TRP A 29 -15.64 -7.58 8.38
CA TRP A 29 -16.86 -7.15 9.03
C TRP A 29 -16.85 -7.45 10.52
N ARG A 30 -16.43 -8.65 10.92
CA ARG A 30 -16.39 -9.10 12.32
C ARG A 30 -15.49 -8.19 13.15
N ILE A 31 -14.26 -7.93 12.68
CA ILE A 31 -13.31 -7.06 13.37
C ILE A 31 -13.92 -5.66 13.55
N GLN A 32 -14.43 -5.08 12.47
CA GLN A 32 -15.02 -3.73 12.53
C GLN A 32 -16.27 -3.69 13.42
N MET A 33 -17.08 -4.75 13.41
CA MET A 33 -18.28 -4.82 14.24
C MET A 33 -17.93 -5.00 15.73
N GLU A 34 -16.89 -5.75 16.04
CA GLU A 34 -16.34 -5.91 17.39
C GLU A 34 -15.81 -4.57 17.92
N ASP A 35 -15.06 -3.81 17.12
CA ASP A 35 -14.58 -2.46 17.46
C ASP A 35 -15.75 -1.51 17.77
N ILE A 36 -16.79 -1.52 16.94
CA ILE A 36 -18.00 -0.69 17.13
C ILE A 36 -18.74 -1.05 18.41
N LEU A 37 -18.93 -2.35 18.66
CA LEU A 37 -19.62 -2.80 19.87
C LEU A 37 -18.81 -2.48 21.12
N THR A 38 -17.48 -2.53 21.02
CA THR A 38 -16.57 -2.19 22.12
C THR A 38 -16.61 -0.69 22.42
N ASP A 39 -16.52 0.16 21.40
CA ASP A 39 -16.63 1.63 21.54
C ASP A 39 -17.98 2.06 22.16
N LEU A 40 -19.05 1.32 21.85
CA LEU A 40 -20.39 1.58 22.42
C LEU A 40 -20.62 0.92 23.79
N ASP A 41 -19.63 0.22 24.36
CA ASP A 41 -19.73 -0.57 25.59
C ASP A 41 -20.86 -1.64 25.54
N LEU A 42 -21.01 -2.25 24.37
CA LEU A 42 -22.03 -3.26 24.06
C LEU A 42 -21.45 -4.66 23.83
N TYR A 43 -20.14 -4.80 23.61
CA TYR A 43 -19.53 -6.09 23.28
C TYR A 43 -19.72 -7.14 24.40
N LYS A 44 -19.76 -6.70 25.66
CA LYS A 44 -19.98 -7.56 26.85
C LYS A 44 -21.29 -8.36 26.86
N TYR A 45 -22.28 -7.93 26.09
CA TYR A 45 -23.56 -8.63 25.93
C TYR A 45 -23.48 -9.70 24.83
N VAL A 46 -22.60 -9.48 23.86
CA VAL A 46 -22.41 -10.33 22.68
C VAL A 46 -21.48 -11.50 22.98
N ASP A 47 -20.37 -11.24 23.68
CA ASP A 47 -19.40 -12.26 24.12
C ASP A 47 -19.86 -13.07 25.34
N ARG A 48 -21.02 -12.72 25.91
CA ARG A 48 -21.61 -13.29 27.13
C ARG A 48 -20.77 -13.11 28.40
N SER A 49 -19.83 -12.16 28.41
CA SER A 49 -19.09 -11.80 29.63
C SER A 49 -19.99 -11.16 30.70
N TYR A 50 -21.05 -10.46 30.27
CA TYR A 50 -22.09 -9.94 31.16
C TYR A 50 -23.41 -10.69 30.94
N THR A 51 -23.66 -11.69 31.77
CA THR A 51 -24.86 -12.53 31.73
C THR A 51 -26.08 -11.81 32.29
N ILE A 52 -27.28 -12.35 32.00
CA ILE A 52 -28.55 -11.77 32.46
C ILE A 52 -28.55 -11.74 34.01
N PRO A 53 -28.66 -10.55 34.63
CA PRO A 53 -28.72 -10.43 36.08
C PRO A 53 -29.95 -11.13 36.66
N SER A 54 -29.94 -11.47 37.94
CA SER A 54 -31.17 -11.92 38.61
C SER A 54 -32.20 -10.80 38.65
N GLN A 55 -33.49 -11.13 38.54
CA GLN A 55 -34.57 -10.14 38.62
C GLN A 55 -34.65 -9.46 39.99
N THR A 56 -34.23 -10.14 41.06
CA THR A 56 -34.24 -9.66 42.43
C THR A 56 -32.87 -9.82 43.09
N ILE A 57 -32.57 -8.95 44.05
CA ILE A 57 -31.37 -8.99 44.90
C ILE A 57 -31.80 -9.23 46.35
N GLU A 58 -31.05 -10.09 47.05
CA GLU A 58 -31.18 -10.33 48.48
C GLU A 58 -30.18 -9.46 49.26
N LEU A 59 -30.69 -8.54 50.08
CA LEU A 59 -29.90 -7.78 51.04
C LEU A 59 -30.02 -8.43 52.41
N ARG A 60 -28.89 -8.94 52.93
CA ARG A 60 -28.79 -9.40 54.32
C ARG A 60 -28.48 -8.20 55.20
N ILE A 61 -29.43 -7.85 56.06
CA ILE A 61 -29.23 -6.87 57.12
C ILE A 61 -28.83 -7.66 58.35
N THR A 62 -27.55 -7.63 58.70
CA THR A 62 -27.06 -8.21 59.96
C THR A 62 -27.64 -7.41 61.12
N GLY A 63 -28.36 -8.06 62.01
CA GLY A 63 -28.86 -7.43 63.23
C GLY A 63 -27.70 -6.91 64.05
N GLN A 64 -27.62 -5.59 64.27
CA GLN A 64 -26.74 -5.06 65.30
C GLN A 64 -27.32 -5.43 66.67
N ASN A 65 -26.45 -5.77 67.62
CA ASN A 65 -26.87 -5.96 69.01
C ASN A 65 -27.50 -4.65 69.51
N ASP A 66 -28.66 -4.75 70.15
CA ASP A 66 -29.18 -3.61 70.90
C ASP A 66 -28.27 -3.30 72.12
N SER A 67 -28.51 -2.17 72.78
CA SER A 67 -27.78 -1.76 73.99
C SER A 67 -27.92 -2.76 75.14
N ASP A 68 -28.88 -3.69 75.04
CA ASP A 68 -29.19 -4.73 76.02
C ASP A 68 -28.58 -6.11 75.65
N GLY A 69 -27.79 -6.20 74.58
CA GLY A 69 -27.06 -7.42 74.19
C GLY A 69 -27.91 -8.50 73.54
N LYS A 70 -29.12 -8.17 73.08
CA LYS A 70 -30.00 -9.09 72.35
C LYS A 70 -29.68 -9.01 70.85
N ALA A 71 -29.27 -10.13 70.27
CA ALA A 71 -29.06 -10.23 68.83
C ALA A 71 -30.40 -10.05 68.10
N LEU A 72 -30.51 -9.00 67.27
CA LEU A 72 -31.62 -8.88 66.33
C LEU A 72 -31.48 -9.98 65.26
N ALA A 73 -32.57 -10.63 64.88
CA ALA A 73 -32.54 -11.67 63.85
C ALA A 73 -32.05 -11.08 62.51
N ASP A 74 -31.20 -11.82 61.80
CA ASP A 74 -30.79 -11.45 60.44
C ASP A 74 -32.03 -11.33 59.53
N GLU A 75 -32.24 -10.14 58.97
CA GLU A 75 -33.35 -9.87 58.06
C GLU A 75 -32.86 -9.98 56.61
N VAL A 76 -33.53 -10.80 55.80
CA VAL A 76 -33.28 -10.89 54.36
C VAL A 76 -34.35 -10.05 53.65
N LYS A 77 -33.94 -8.92 53.07
CA LYS A 77 -34.80 -8.07 52.26
C LYS A 77 -34.63 -8.40 50.78
N ILE A 78 -35.71 -8.81 50.13
CA ILE A 78 -35.75 -9.02 48.67
C ILE A 78 -36.18 -7.71 48.02
N MET A 79 -35.43 -7.25 47.03
CA MET A 79 -35.78 -6.07 46.22
C MET A 79 -35.52 -6.30 44.73
N ASP A 80 -36.17 -5.50 43.88
CA ASP A 80 -35.98 -5.55 42.44
C ASP A 80 -34.55 -5.15 42.05
N ASN A 81 -33.96 -5.89 41.12
CA ASN A 81 -32.66 -5.56 40.56
C ASN A 81 -32.83 -4.53 39.44
N GLU A 82 -32.33 -3.31 39.64
CA GLU A 82 -32.38 -2.28 38.60
C GLU A 82 -31.61 -2.66 37.32
N ASP A 83 -30.61 -3.54 37.42
CA ASP A 83 -29.78 -3.92 36.29
C ASP A 83 -30.46 -4.95 35.39
N TYR A 84 -31.47 -5.66 35.90
CA TYR A 84 -32.25 -6.64 35.13
C TYR A 84 -32.91 -6.02 33.88
N PRO A 85 -33.76 -4.98 33.98
CA PRO A 85 -34.35 -4.34 32.79
C PRO A 85 -33.32 -3.57 31.96
N LYS A 86 -32.26 -3.03 32.58
CA LYS A 86 -31.18 -2.34 31.86
C LYS A 86 -30.45 -3.29 30.92
N TRP A 87 -30.20 -4.52 31.35
CA TRP A 87 -29.53 -5.54 30.54
C TRP A 87 -30.22 -5.75 29.19
N PHE A 88 -31.55 -5.98 29.18
CA PHE A 88 -32.31 -6.20 27.94
C PHE A 88 -32.30 -4.98 27.01
N LYS A 89 -32.27 -3.76 27.56
CA LYS A 89 -32.18 -2.54 26.76
C LYS A 89 -30.84 -2.46 26.02
N PHE A 90 -29.74 -2.78 26.70
CA PHE A 90 -28.41 -2.75 26.09
C PHE A 90 -28.17 -3.92 25.13
N ASP A 91 -28.63 -5.13 25.47
CA ASP A 91 -28.60 -6.27 24.54
C ASP A 91 -29.41 -5.97 23.26
N ARG A 92 -30.61 -5.39 23.40
CA ARG A 92 -31.42 -4.97 22.25
C ARG A 92 -30.71 -3.91 21.41
N LYS A 93 -29.95 -3.01 22.04
CA LYS A 93 -29.12 -2.01 21.34
C LYS A 93 -27.96 -2.69 20.59
N ALA A 94 -27.31 -3.69 21.19
CA ALA A 94 -26.26 -4.49 20.53
C ALA A 94 -26.83 -5.23 19.31
N LEU A 95 -27.96 -5.93 19.47
CA LEU A 95 -28.64 -6.65 18.39
C LEU A 95 -29.05 -5.72 17.25
N SER A 96 -29.55 -4.52 17.57
CA SER A 96 -29.91 -3.51 16.56
C SER A 96 -28.68 -3.04 15.79
N ASN A 97 -27.54 -2.83 16.46
CA ASN A 97 -26.29 -2.44 15.81
C ASN A 97 -25.79 -3.51 14.84
N ILE A 98 -25.91 -4.79 15.18
CA ILE A 98 -25.58 -5.93 14.30
C ILE A 98 -26.52 -5.93 13.09
N ARG A 99 -27.84 -5.91 13.31
CA ARG A 99 -28.86 -5.99 12.24
C ARG A 99 -28.79 -4.85 11.23
N LEU A 100 -28.41 -3.65 11.66
CA LEU A 100 -28.26 -2.49 10.77
C LEU A 100 -27.00 -2.53 9.90
N ARG A 101 -26.09 -3.48 10.15
CA ARG A 101 -24.79 -3.60 9.47
C ARG A 101 -24.62 -4.93 8.75
N VAL A 102 -25.70 -5.64 8.49
CA VAL A 102 -25.71 -6.82 7.63
C VAL A 102 -26.53 -6.52 6.38
N ASP A 103 -26.23 -7.22 5.28
CA ASP A 103 -27.04 -7.15 4.07
C ASP A 103 -28.44 -7.73 4.32
N GLY A 104 -29.42 -7.32 3.49
CA GLY A 104 -30.79 -7.82 3.60
C GLY A 104 -30.89 -9.35 3.48
N SER A 105 -30.05 -9.96 2.64
CA SER A 105 -29.95 -11.42 2.52
C SER A 105 -29.51 -12.06 3.84
N VAL A 106 -28.46 -11.54 4.46
CA VAL A 106 -27.92 -12.00 5.75
C VAL A 106 -28.89 -11.74 6.90
N LEU A 107 -29.63 -10.63 6.87
CA LEU A 107 -30.62 -10.28 7.88
C LEU A 107 -31.70 -11.35 8.04
N THR A 108 -32.09 -12.01 6.94
CA THR A 108 -33.09 -13.09 6.99
C THR A 108 -32.65 -14.28 7.84
N HIS A 109 -31.34 -14.52 7.97
CA HIS A 109 -30.81 -15.59 8.83
C HIS A 109 -30.93 -15.25 10.32
N ILE A 110 -30.73 -13.98 10.70
CA ILE A 110 -30.68 -13.54 12.11
C ILE A 110 -31.97 -12.87 12.60
N GLN A 111 -33.03 -12.83 11.78
CA GLN A 111 -34.29 -12.15 12.11
C GLN A 111 -34.99 -12.75 13.34
N ALA A 112 -34.86 -14.06 13.54
CA ALA A 112 -35.48 -14.79 14.64
C ALA A 112 -34.65 -14.78 15.93
N CYS A 113 -33.40 -14.29 15.90
CA CYS A 113 -32.55 -14.22 17.09
C CYS A 113 -33.15 -13.26 18.11
N THR A 114 -33.23 -13.70 19.37
CA THR A 114 -33.79 -12.91 20.47
C THR A 114 -32.72 -12.02 21.09
N TYR A 115 -31.53 -12.60 21.31
CA TYR A 115 -30.39 -11.92 21.94
C TYR A 115 -29.29 -11.58 20.93
N SER A 116 -28.47 -10.59 21.27
CA SER A 116 -27.35 -10.17 20.43
C SER A 116 -26.27 -11.26 20.29
N ALA A 117 -26.00 -12.00 21.37
CA ALA A 117 -25.08 -13.14 21.37
C ALA A 117 -25.52 -14.24 20.38
N ASP A 118 -26.81 -14.57 20.34
CA ASP A 118 -27.33 -15.61 19.43
C ASP A 118 -27.16 -15.21 17.97
N ALA A 119 -27.40 -13.93 17.66
CA ALA A 119 -27.18 -13.42 16.31
C ALA A 119 -25.69 -13.47 15.93
N TRP A 120 -24.79 -13.12 16.86
CA TRP A 120 -23.36 -13.17 16.65
C TRP A 120 -22.84 -14.60 16.40
N ASP A 121 -23.26 -15.55 17.25
CA ASP A 121 -22.92 -16.97 17.12
C ASP A 121 -23.44 -17.54 15.80
N LEU A 122 -24.67 -17.19 15.41
CA LEU A 122 -25.25 -17.67 14.15
C LEU A 122 -24.48 -17.14 12.93
N LEU A 123 -24.12 -15.85 12.92
CA LEU A 123 -23.29 -15.28 11.85
C LEU A 123 -21.90 -15.94 11.79
N ALA A 124 -21.29 -16.16 12.95
CA ALA A 124 -20.00 -16.87 13.05
C ALA A 124 -20.09 -18.31 12.55
N SER A 125 -21.15 -19.03 12.88
CA SER A 125 -21.34 -20.40 12.40
C SER A 125 -21.60 -20.49 10.89
N THR A 126 -22.24 -19.47 10.32
CA THR A 126 -22.67 -19.47 8.91
C THR A 126 -21.58 -18.99 7.96
N PHE A 127 -20.87 -17.91 8.32
CA PHE A 127 -19.99 -17.20 7.39
C PHE A 127 -18.51 -17.30 7.74
N GLN A 128 -18.17 -17.70 8.97
CA GLN A 128 -16.77 -17.83 9.33
C GLN A 128 -16.17 -19.08 8.70
N VAL A 129 -15.17 -18.89 7.85
CA VAL A 129 -14.37 -20.00 7.34
C VAL A 129 -13.56 -20.57 8.51
N LYS A 130 -13.88 -21.80 8.91
CA LYS A 130 -13.27 -22.52 10.04
C LYS A 130 -13.03 -23.98 9.70
N GLY A 131 -12.18 -24.61 10.49
CA GLY A 131 -11.96 -26.06 10.49
C GLY A 131 -11.20 -26.57 9.26
N THR A 132 -11.04 -27.88 9.20
CA THR A 132 -10.19 -28.56 8.22
C THR A 132 -10.64 -28.34 6.78
N VAL A 133 -11.95 -28.34 6.51
CA VAL A 133 -12.48 -28.15 5.15
C VAL A 133 -12.21 -26.74 4.64
N GLY A 134 -12.48 -25.72 5.46
CA GLY A 134 -12.18 -24.32 5.12
C GLY A 134 -10.68 -24.09 4.92
N LEU A 135 -9.85 -24.70 5.77
CA LEU A 135 -8.39 -24.66 5.62
C LEU A 135 -7.93 -25.30 4.30
N ILE A 136 -8.47 -26.45 3.92
CA ILE A 136 -8.15 -27.13 2.65
C ILE A 136 -8.55 -26.26 1.47
N ASP A 137 -9.75 -25.68 1.47
CA ASP A 137 -10.23 -24.81 0.39
C ASP A 137 -9.35 -23.55 0.26
N LEU A 138 -9.04 -22.89 1.37
CA LEU A 138 -8.17 -21.71 1.38
C LEU A 138 -6.76 -22.04 0.89
N ARG A 139 -6.14 -23.13 1.36
CA ARG A 139 -4.83 -23.56 0.87
C ARG A 139 -4.86 -23.87 -0.61
N ARG A 140 -5.91 -24.58 -1.08
CA ARG A 140 -6.08 -24.87 -2.51
C ARG A 140 -6.15 -23.57 -3.32
N ARG A 141 -6.98 -22.60 -2.91
CA ARG A 141 -7.08 -21.30 -3.59
C ARG A 141 -5.72 -20.58 -3.59
N PHE A 142 -5.09 -20.47 -2.42
CA PHE A 142 -3.81 -19.79 -2.24
C PHE A 142 -2.69 -20.34 -3.14
N PHE A 143 -2.49 -21.66 -3.21
CA PHE A 143 -1.41 -22.25 -4.00
C PHE A 143 -1.73 -22.38 -5.50
N SER A 144 -3.01 -22.47 -5.87
CA SER A 144 -3.43 -22.62 -7.27
C SER A 144 -3.77 -21.31 -7.96
N HIS A 145 -3.91 -20.20 -7.22
CA HIS A 145 -4.22 -18.92 -7.80
C HIS A 145 -3.06 -18.43 -8.67
N ARG A 146 -3.42 -17.90 -9.84
CA ARG A 146 -2.51 -17.32 -10.82
C ARG A 146 -3.11 -16.00 -11.23
N MET A 147 -2.28 -14.96 -11.22
CA MET A 147 -2.66 -13.64 -11.69
C MET A 147 -2.93 -13.72 -13.19
N ALA A 148 -3.99 -13.06 -13.67
CA ALA A 148 -4.20 -12.90 -15.11
C ALA A 148 -3.31 -11.78 -15.67
N GLU A 149 -2.95 -11.85 -16.96
CA GLU A 149 -2.12 -10.81 -17.61
C GLU A 149 -2.76 -9.40 -17.56
N THR A 150 -4.08 -9.33 -17.45
CA THR A 150 -4.85 -8.07 -17.42
C THR A 150 -5.24 -7.63 -16.01
N GLU A 151 -4.93 -8.44 -14.99
CA GLU A 151 -5.29 -8.16 -13.60
C GLU A 151 -4.39 -7.08 -13.01
N ASP A 152 -4.92 -6.29 -12.07
CA ASP A 152 -4.09 -5.34 -11.34
C ASP A 152 -3.25 -6.06 -10.28
N ILE A 153 -1.95 -5.74 -10.24
CA ILE A 153 -1.03 -6.40 -9.30
C ILE A 153 -1.39 -6.10 -7.85
N GLU A 154 -1.92 -4.90 -7.56
CA GLU A 154 -2.24 -4.50 -6.19
C GLU A 154 -3.44 -5.29 -5.68
N GLU A 155 -4.47 -5.47 -6.51
CA GLU A 155 -5.61 -6.34 -6.24
C GLU A 155 -5.17 -7.79 -6.00
N HIS A 156 -4.29 -8.33 -6.86
CA HIS A 156 -3.75 -9.68 -6.72
C HIS A 156 -2.95 -9.87 -5.42
N ILE A 157 -2.06 -8.93 -5.09
CA ILE A 157 -1.28 -8.93 -3.84
C ILE A 157 -2.21 -8.88 -2.62
N GLN A 158 -3.25 -8.05 -2.67
CA GLN A 158 -4.23 -7.92 -1.60
C GLN A 158 -5.00 -9.23 -1.40
N GLN A 159 -5.48 -9.85 -2.48
CA GLN A 159 -6.21 -11.11 -2.41
C GLN A 159 -5.35 -12.25 -1.84
N MET A 160 -4.10 -12.36 -2.29
CA MET A 160 -3.13 -13.34 -1.77
C MET A 160 -2.81 -13.11 -0.30
N ARG A 161 -2.70 -11.84 0.14
CA ARG A 161 -2.49 -11.48 1.55
C ARG A 161 -3.67 -11.88 2.42
N GLU A 162 -4.89 -11.67 1.94
CA GLU A 162 -6.11 -12.05 2.67
C GLU A 162 -6.17 -13.55 2.91
N TRP A 163 -5.94 -14.39 1.90
CA TRP A 163 -5.93 -15.84 2.09
C TRP A 163 -4.82 -16.29 3.04
N PHE A 164 -3.62 -15.71 2.94
CA PHE A 164 -2.53 -15.99 3.88
C PHE A 164 -2.93 -15.69 5.34
N GLN A 165 -3.54 -14.53 5.59
CA GLN A 165 -4.01 -14.17 6.92
C GLN A 165 -5.13 -15.10 7.40
N GLN A 166 -6.07 -15.48 6.53
CA GLN A 166 -7.16 -16.40 6.87
C GLN A 166 -6.64 -17.81 7.20
N ILE A 167 -5.63 -18.31 6.46
CA ILE A 167 -4.99 -19.60 6.75
C ILE A 167 -4.34 -19.58 8.12
N ASN A 168 -3.56 -18.55 8.43
CA ASN A 168 -2.89 -18.41 9.72
C ASN A 168 -3.85 -18.08 10.88
N LEU A 169 -5.05 -17.56 10.58
CA LEU A 169 -6.12 -17.41 11.58
C LEU A 169 -6.72 -18.77 11.98
N ILE A 170 -6.90 -19.68 11.02
CA ILE A 170 -7.44 -21.03 11.28
C ILE A 170 -6.37 -21.97 11.85
N ALA A 171 -5.15 -21.89 11.34
CA ALA A 171 -4.01 -22.71 11.75
C ALA A 171 -2.78 -21.82 11.98
N PRO A 172 -2.62 -21.27 13.20
CA PRO A 172 -1.50 -20.38 13.52
C PRO A 172 -0.14 -21.03 13.26
N GLY A 173 0.75 -20.30 12.58
CA GLY A 173 2.09 -20.79 12.24
C GLY A 173 2.12 -21.81 11.10
N SER A 174 1.00 -22.02 10.41
CA SER A 174 0.93 -22.94 9.28
C SER A 174 1.69 -22.47 8.04
N LEU A 175 1.79 -21.15 7.83
CA LEU A 175 2.51 -20.56 6.70
C LEU A 175 3.39 -19.43 7.22
N ALA A 176 4.65 -19.43 6.83
CA ALA A 176 5.58 -18.34 7.11
C ALA A 176 5.41 -17.21 6.08
N GLU A 177 5.89 -16.00 6.42
CA GLU A 177 5.92 -14.88 5.47
C GLU A 177 6.76 -15.21 4.21
N VAL A 178 7.75 -16.10 4.34
CA VAL A 178 8.52 -16.62 3.20
C VAL A 178 7.62 -17.41 2.24
N ASP A 179 6.72 -18.25 2.75
CA ASP A 179 5.77 -19.00 1.93
C ASP A 179 4.82 -18.04 1.19
N TRP A 180 4.45 -16.93 1.84
CA TRP A 180 3.61 -15.90 1.22
C TRP A 180 4.30 -15.27 0.01
N ILE A 181 5.52 -14.75 0.17
CA ILE A 181 6.20 -14.04 -0.91
C ILE A 181 6.61 -14.97 -2.06
N VAL A 182 7.04 -16.20 -1.75
CA VAL A 182 7.42 -17.19 -2.76
C VAL A 182 6.20 -17.60 -3.58
N THR A 183 5.06 -17.86 -2.93
CA THR A 183 3.82 -18.21 -3.63
C THR A 183 3.31 -17.02 -4.44
N LEU A 184 3.42 -15.79 -3.93
CA LEU A 184 3.07 -14.58 -4.67
C LEU A 184 3.91 -14.47 -5.96
N VAL A 185 5.24 -14.58 -5.88
CA VAL A 185 6.11 -14.53 -7.06
C VAL A 185 5.80 -15.67 -8.05
N ALA A 186 5.57 -16.89 -7.53
CA ALA A 186 5.22 -18.05 -8.37
C ALA A 186 3.82 -17.96 -9.00
N SER A 187 2.97 -17.05 -8.53
CA SER A 187 1.63 -16.83 -9.06
C SER A 187 1.57 -15.80 -10.19
N LEU A 188 2.68 -15.09 -10.45
CA LEU A 188 2.77 -14.09 -11.51
C LEU A 188 2.69 -14.75 -12.91
N PRO A 189 2.17 -14.06 -13.93
CA PRO A 189 2.10 -14.57 -15.30
C PRO A 189 3.48 -14.75 -15.95
N ASP A 190 3.56 -15.55 -17.02
CA ASP A 190 4.78 -15.79 -17.80
C ASP A 190 5.42 -14.48 -18.33
N SER A 191 4.62 -13.43 -18.58
CA SER A 191 5.16 -12.12 -18.95
C SER A 191 6.12 -11.54 -17.90
N TRP A 192 6.06 -12.01 -16.64
CA TRP A 192 6.92 -11.62 -15.53
C TRP A 192 8.22 -12.43 -15.42
N ASP A 193 8.47 -13.41 -16.30
CA ASP A 193 9.64 -14.29 -16.23
C ASP A 193 10.98 -13.55 -16.18
N THR A 194 11.11 -12.45 -16.93
CA THR A 194 12.36 -11.66 -16.90
C THR A 194 12.58 -11.04 -15.52
N PHE A 195 11.50 -10.58 -14.89
CA PHE A 195 11.55 -10.04 -13.54
C PHE A 195 11.85 -11.15 -12.54
N THR A 196 11.14 -12.28 -12.59
CA THR A 196 11.33 -13.39 -11.63
C THR A 196 12.75 -13.98 -11.68
N GLN A 197 13.36 -14.08 -12.87
CA GLN A 197 14.76 -14.51 -13.02
C GLN A 197 15.77 -13.50 -12.46
N SER A 198 15.43 -12.21 -12.39
CA SER A 198 16.29 -11.17 -11.81
C SER A 198 16.27 -11.15 -10.27
N ILE A 199 15.34 -11.88 -9.66
CA ILE A 199 15.18 -11.96 -8.22
C ILE A 199 16.31 -12.83 -7.64
N SER A 200 17.30 -12.19 -7.02
CA SER A 200 18.34 -12.87 -6.26
C SER A 200 18.09 -12.71 -4.75
N PHE A 201 17.19 -13.51 -4.17
CA PHE A 201 17.07 -13.59 -2.70
C PHE A 201 17.63 -14.91 -2.20
N GLN A 202 18.35 -14.82 -1.08
CA GLN A 202 18.84 -15.96 -0.34
C GLN A 202 18.09 -15.97 0.99
N PHE A 203 17.08 -16.83 1.14
CA PHE A 203 16.43 -17.07 2.44
C PHE A 203 17.36 -17.86 3.38
N THR A 204 18.63 -17.47 3.46
CA THR A 204 19.69 -18.19 4.17
C THR A 204 19.84 -17.74 5.61
N THR A 205 19.14 -16.69 6.01
CA THR A 205 19.20 -16.14 7.36
C THR A 205 18.00 -16.62 8.19
N ASN A 206 18.26 -17.04 9.43
CA ASN A 206 17.21 -17.35 10.41
C ASN A 206 16.75 -16.10 11.20
N ASP A 207 17.23 -14.90 10.82
CA ASP A 207 16.85 -13.66 11.49
C ASP A 207 15.52 -13.13 10.93
N ALA A 208 14.50 -13.10 11.79
CA ALA A 208 13.17 -12.63 11.44
C ALA A 208 13.15 -11.18 10.92
N ASN A 209 14.03 -10.30 11.43
CA ASN A 209 14.09 -8.91 10.98
C ASN A 209 14.68 -8.78 9.58
N VAL A 210 15.71 -9.59 9.29
CA VAL A 210 16.32 -9.62 7.96
C VAL A 210 15.32 -10.15 6.93
N LEU A 211 14.65 -11.27 7.25
CA LEU A 211 13.60 -11.84 6.40
C LEU A 211 12.47 -10.84 6.15
N ALA A 212 11.99 -10.14 7.17
CA ALA A 212 10.94 -9.13 7.01
C ALA A 212 11.36 -7.99 6.06
N ASN A 213 12.61 -7.53 6.17
CA ASN A 213 13.15 -6.49 5.29
C ASN A 213 13.28 -6.97 3.84
N GLU A 214 13.77 -8.19 3.62
CA GLU A 214 13.88 -8.78 2.27
C GLU A 214 12.52 -8.95 1.60
N ILE A 215 11.52 -9.41 2.37
CA ILE A 215 10.14 -9.57 1.88
C ILE A 215 9.53 -8.20 1.51
N SER A 216 9.77 -7.18 2.34
CA SER A 216 9.32 -5.81 2.06
C SER A 216 10.00 -5.22 0.82
N ASP A 217 11.30 -5.46 0.64
CA ASP A 217 12.03 -5.03 -0.55
C ASP A 217 11.51 -5.72 -1.82
N LEU A 218 11.30 -7.04 -1.77
CA LEU A 218 10.74 -7.78 -2.90
C LEU A 218 9.32 -7.30 -3.26
N ARG A 219 8.45 -7.07 -2.28
CA ARG A 219 7.14 -6.46 -2.52
C ARG A 219 7.27 -5.10 -3.23
N SER A 220 8.21 -4.27 -2.79
CA SER A 220 8.46 -2.95 -3.38
C SER A 220 8.96 -3.07 -4.83
N ARG A 221 9.82 -4.04 -5.13
CA ARG A 221 10.30 -4.32 -6.49
C ARG A 221 9.19 -4.81 -7.41
N ILE A 222 8.28 -5.67 -6.91
CA ILE A 222 7.10 -6.13 -7.67
C ILE A 222 6.23 -4.95 -8.09
N LEU A 223 5.91 -4.05 -7.13
CA LEU A 223 5.10 -2.86 -7.41
C LEU A 223 5.80 -1.89 -8.39
N ALA A 224 7.12 -1.69 -8.23
CA ALA A 224 7.90 -0.86 -9.14
C ALA A 224 7.91 -1.44 -10.57
N GLU A 225 7.99 -2.76 -10.71
CA GLU A 225 7.95 -3.43 -12.01
C GLU A 225 6.56 -3.33 -12.65
N ALA A 226 5.47 -3.50 -11.89
CA ALA A 226 4.12 -3.25 -12.41
C ALA A 226 3.95 -1.83 -12.93
N HIS A 227 4.48 -0.84 -12.21
CA HIS A 227 4.44 0.56 -12.64
C HIS A 227 5.23 0.77 -13.95
N ARG A 228 6.41 0.15 -14.09
CA ARG A 228 7.20 0.17 -15.34
C ARG A 228 6.46 -0.50 -16.50
N ARG A 229 5.72 -1.59 -16.25
CA ARG A 229 4.93 -2.29 -17.26
C ARG A 229 3.73 -1.48 -17.71
N SER A 230 2.98 -0.90 -16.76
CA SER A 230 1.86 -0.01 -17.04
C SER A 230 2.27 1.19 -17.90
N THR A 231 3.44 1.78 -17.65
CA THR A 231 3.95 2.92 -18.44
C THR A 231 4.50 2.52 -19.81
N ARG A 232 4.89 1.26 -20.03
CA ARG A 232 5.36 0.75 -21.34
C ARG A 232 4.21 0.30 -22.24
N ASP A 233 3.17 -0.33 -21.67
CA ASP A 233 1.99 -0.80 -22.40
C ASP A 233 0.98 0.34 -22.67
N GLY A 234 0.99 1.37 -21.81
CA GLY A 234 0.31 2.64 -22.03
C GLY A 234 1.03 3.56 -23.03
N GLY A 235 1.19 3.11 -24.28
CA GLY A 235 1.70 3.94 -25.35
C GLY A 235 1.01 5.31 -25.41
N SER A 236 1.77 6.39 -25.20
CA SER A 236 1.38 7.80 -25.44
C SER A 236 0.49 8.51 -24.41
N LYS A 237 0.79 8.42 -23.11
CA LYS A 237 0.48 9.54 -22.20
C LYS A 237 1.74 10.05 -21.53
N ALA A 238 2.54 10.75 -22.34
CA ALA A 238 3.60 11.61 -21.83
C ALA A 238 3.02 12.51 -20.73
N PHE A 239 3.73 12.55 -19.60
CA PHE A 239 3.54 13.50 -18.52
C PHE A 239 3.29 14.91 -19.08
N VAL A 240 2.05 15.38 -19.02
CA VAL A 240 1.78 16.83 -19.04
C VAL A 240 2.23 17.33 -17.67
N SER A 241 3.50 17.70 -17.58
CA SER A 241 4.00 18.49 -16.47
C SER A 241 3.15 19.76 -16.38
N ILE A 242 2.32 19.85 -15.35
CA ILE A 242 1.66 21.08 -14.95
C ILE A 242 2.77 22.07 -14.59
N LYS A 243 3.15 22.94 -15.53
CA LYS A 243 3.88 24.17 -15.24
C LYS A 243 2.96 25.35 -15.59
N LYS A 244 2.70 26.15 -14.55
CA LYS A 244 1.97 27.42 -14.57
C LYS A 244 2.39 28.31 -15.75
N PRO A 245 1.51 29.14 -16.31
CA PRO A 245 1.90 30.08 -17.35
C PRO A 245 2.70 31.22 -16.72
N SER A 246 4.01 31.26 -16.95
CA SER A 246 4.78 32.49 -16.82
C SER A 246 5.19 32.95 -18.21
N GLN A 247 4.80 34.19 -18.50
CA GLN A 247 5.22 34.96 -19.66
C GLN A 247 6.73 34.92 -19.91
N ASP A 248 7.02 35.12 -21.20
CA ASP A 248 8.24 35.68 -21.76
C ASP A 248 9.41 34.75 -22.15
N ARG A 249 9.42 34.53 -23.47
CA ARG A 249 10.51 34.82 -24.43
C ARG A 249 11.74 33.89 -24.48
N PHE A 250 12.00 33.48 -25.73
CA PHE A 250 13.17 32.80 -26.30
C PHE A 250 13.28 31.28 -26.11
N GLY A 251 12.45 30.55 -26.88
CA GLY A 251 12.68 29.15 -27.22
C GLY A 251 13.09 29.00 -28.68
N ARG A 252 14.40 28.99 -28.94
CA ARG A 252 15.00 28.46 -30.17
C ARG A 252 14.71 26.95 -30.15
N THR A 253 13.77 26.50 -30.97
CA THR A 253 13.50 25.07 -31.16
C THR A 253 13.47 24.77 -32.64
N ASP A 254 14.38 23.87 -33.01
CA ASP A 254 14.55 23.28 -34.33
C ASP A 254 13.21 22.69 -34.80
N LYS A 255 12.58 23.39 -35.75
CA LYS A 255 11.43 22.86 -36.46
C LYS A 255 11.93 21.92 -37.54
N LEU A 256 11.72 20.64 -37.28
CA LEU A 256 11.44 19.60 -38.26
C LEU A 256 10.80 20.20 -39.53
N SER A 257 11.50 20.04 -40.64
CA SER A 257 11.14 20.55 -41.95
C SER A 257 9.83 19.91 -42.43
N ARG A 258 8.71 20.62 -42.29
CA ARG A 258 7.60 20.44 -43.23
C ARG A 258 8.09 20.95 -44.58
N VAL A 259 8.50 20.04 -45.46
CA VAL A 259 8.78 20.35 -46.86
C VAL A 259 7.45 20.82 -47.46
N GLN A 260 7.21 22.13 -47.44
CA GLN A 260 6.10 22.72 -48.16
C GLN A 260 6.42 22.62 -49.64
N ASP A 261 5.50 22.03 -50.41
CA ASP A 261 5.62 21.90 -51.85
C ASP A 261 5.62 23.29 -52.50
N LYS A 262 6.76 23.69 -53.05
CA LYS A 262 6.98 25.01 -53.66
C LYS A 262 6.65 25.03 -55.16
N SER A 263 6.28 23.87 -55.73
CA SER A 263 6.13 23.66 -57.18
C SER A 263 5.06 24.55 -57.81
N THR A 264 4.01 24.92 -57.08
CA THR A 264 2.90 25.75 -57.57
C THR A 264 2.98 27.23 -57.15
N SER A 265 3.86 27.57 -56.21
CA SER A 265 3.98 28.93 -55.68
C SER A 265 4.90 29.80 -56.55
N LYS A 266 4.40 30.96 -57.03
CA LYS A 266 5.18 31.97 -57.77
C LYS A 266 5.98 32.85 -56.81
N CYS A 267 7.27 33.01 -57.09
CA CYS A 267 8.16 33.92 -56.37
C CYS A 267 7.68 35.37 -56.51
N ARG A 268 7.58 36.10 -55.39
CA ARG A 268 7.13 37.50 -55.38
C ARG A 268 8.16 38.51 -55.91
N ASN A 269 9.41 38.10 -56.12
CA ASN A 269 10.44 38.95 -56.71
C ASN A 269 10.55 38.78 -58.23
N CYS A 270 10.80 37.54 -58.71
CA CYS A 270 11.03 37.27 -60.13
C CYS A 270 9.84 36.63 -60.88
N GLY A 271 8.74 36.32 -60.18
CA GLY A 271 7.52 35.73 -60.76
C GLY A 271 7.59 34.23 -61.12
N LYS A 272 8.76 33.59 -61.06
CA LYS A 272 8.95 32.17 -61.40
C LYS A 272 8.46 31.25 -60.28
N ILE A 273 7.90 30.09 -60.62
CA ILE A 273 7.46 29.07 -59.66
C ILE A 273 8.63 28.23 -59.11
N GLY A 274 8.43 27.54 -57.99
CA GLY A 274 9.40 26.58 -57.45
C GLY A 274 10.33 27.13 -56.36
N HIS A 275 10.26 28.43 -56.03
CA HIS A 275 11.04 29.02 -54.92
C HIS A 275 10.32 30.24 -54.32
N TRP A 276 10.72 30.64 -53.12
CA TRP A 276 10.19 31.83 -52.46
C TRP A 276 11.11 33.04 -52.67
N ALA A 277 10.60 34.26 -52.44
CA ALA A 277 11.37 35.49 -52.64
C ALA A 277 12.68 35.54 -51.82
N ALA A 278 12.71 34.87 -50.65
CA ALA A 278 13.92 34.74 -49.83
C ALA A 278 15.02 33.90 -50.48
N GLU A 279 14.66 32.98 -51.37
CA GLU A 279 15.58 32.06 -52.07
C GLU A 279 15.85 32.53 -53.51
N CYS A 280 15.34 33.69 -53.89
CA CYS A 280 15.45 34.23 -55.25
C CYS A 280 16.86 34.76 -55.53
N ARG A 281 17.49 34.26 -56.61
CA ARG A 281 18.81 34.69 -57.11
C ARG A 281 18.76 35.73 -58.23
N SER A 282 17.59 36.24 -58.59
CA SER A 282 17.49 37.40 -59.49
C SER A 282 17.80 38.69 -58.72
N PRO A 283 18.28 39.77 -59.40
CA PRO A 283 18.56 41.05 -58.77
C PRO A 283 17.44 41.51 -57.83
N GLY A 284 17.80 41.94 -56.61
CA GLY A 284 16.84 42.33 -55.57
C GLY A 284 16.17 41.18 -54.80
N GLY A 285 16.49 39.92 -55.11
CA GLY A 285 16.00 38.74 -54.38
C GLY A 285 16.81 38.44 -53.12
N GLY A 286 16.21 37.74 -52.16
CA GLY A 286 16.85 37.47 -50.86
C GLY A 286 18.14 36.63 -50.91
N ALA A 287 18.40 35.96 -52.02
CA ALA A 287 19.62 35.18 -52.26
C ALA A 287 20.47 35.73 -53.42
N TYR A 288 20.22 36.97 -53.85
CA TYR A 288 21.01 37.62 -54.90
C TYR A 288 22.40 37.98 -54.38
N LYS A 289 23.45 37.58 -55.12
CA LYS A 289 24.82 38.03 -54.90
C LYS A 289 25.28 38.76 -56.15
N HIS A 290 25.66 40.02 -55.99
CA HIS A 290 26.26 40.82 -57.05
C HIS A 290 27.74 40.41 -57.16
N ASN A 291 28.17 39.92 -58.32
CA ASN A 291 29.59 39.75 -58.60
C ASN A 291 30.03 40.95 -59.43
N GLU A 292 30.84 41.82 -58.84
CA GLU A 292 31.65 42.80 -59.57
C GLU A 292 33.01 42.17 -59.82
N ASP A 293 33.29 41.81 -61.07
CA ASP A 293 34.64 41.51 -61.54
C ASP A 293 34.92 42.41 -62.74
N SER A 294 35.94 43.29 -62.65
CA SER A 294 36.85 43.64 -63.75
C SER A 294 37.90 44.72 -63.37
N GLU A 295 39.18 44.34 -63.48
CA GLU A 295 40.34 45.10 -64.03
C GLU A 295 40.88 46.34 -63.24
N SER A 296 42.17 46.65 -63.10
CA SER A 296 43.41 46.41 -63.89
C SER A 296 44.70 46.82 -63.12
N ASP A 297 45.83 46.20 -63.49
CA ASP A 297 47.21 46.73 -63.67
C ASP A 297 48.19 47.14 -62.53
N GLN A 298 49.31 46.39 -62.53
CA GLN A 298 50.75 46.75 -62.63
C GLN A 298 51.56 47.39 -61.48
N ASP A 299 52.62 46.63 -61.15
CA ASP A 299 54.04 46.96 -60.94
C ASP A 299 54.62 47.43 -59.58
N ASP A 300 55.65 46.66 -59.19
CA ASP A 300 56.95 46.99 -58.59
C ASP A 300 57.18 47.17 -57.08
N MET A 301 58.11 46.30 -56.61
CA MET A 301 59.25 46.50 -55.69
C MET A 301 59.10 46.66 -54.16
N SER A 302 59.80 45.73 -53.50
CA SER A 302 60.78 45.89 -52.39
C SER A 302 60.32 46.17 -50.94
N ASP A 303 60.57 45.15 -50.11
CA ASP A 303 61.44 45.14 -48.91
C ASP A 303 60.91 45.45 -47.49
N SER A 304 61.43 44.64 -46.56
CA SER A 304 61.63 44.77 -45.12
C SER A 304 60.46 44.67 -44.10
N ASP A 305 60.57 43.60 -43.29
CA ASP A 305 60.56 43.54 -41.82
C ASP A 305 59.59 44.42 -41.00
N TYR A 306 58.73 43.80 -40.17
CA TYR A 306 58.80 43.96 -38.71
C TYR A 306 57.88 42.98 -37.96
N GLU A 307 58.42 42.42 -36.88
CA GLU A 307 57.80 41.55 -35.88
C GLU A 307 56.72 42.24 -35.03
N SER A 308 55.80 41.46 -34.43
CA SER A 308 55.42 41.60 -33.01
C SER A 308 54.51 40.44 -32.59
N ASP A 309 55.12 39.42 -31.99
CA ASP A 309 54.44 38.48 -31.10
C ASP A 309 54.45 39.07 -29.68
N HIS A 310 53.30 39.07 -29.01
CA HIS A 310 53.20 39.32 -27.58
C HIS A 310 52.36 38.26 -26.88
N ASP A 311 53.03 37.55 -25.98
CA ASP A 311 52.56 36.64 -24.93
C ASP A 311 51.33 37.12 -24.14
N ASN A 312 50.50 36.18 -23.63
CA ASN A 312 50.45 35.87 -22.19
C ASN A 312 49.52 34.69 -21.82
N HIS A 313 50.15 33.58 -21.42
CA HIS A 313 50.08 32.90 -20.12
C HIS A 313 48.79 32.37 -19.43
N LYS A 314 49.03 31.14 -18.90
CA LYS A 314 48.55 30.47 -17.66
C LYS A 314 47.21 29.70 -17.75
N GLY A 315 47.09 28.48 -17.25
CA GLY A 315 48.01 27.70 -16.42
C GLY A 315 47.58 26.24 -16.20
N LYS A 316 48.63 25.47 -15.83
CA LYS A 316 48.74 24.04 -15.50
C LYS A 316 47.86 23.61 -14.30
N PHE A 317 47.48 22.34 -14.21
CA PHE A 317 48.23 21.31 -13.44
C PHE A 317 47.58 19.92 -13.52
N SER A 318 48.42 18.94 -13.82
CA SER A 318 48.19 17.48 -13.74
C SER A 318 48.76 16.98 -12.40
N LEU A 319 48.27 15.86 -11.88
CA LEU A 319 49.12 14.75 -11.41
C LEU A 319 48.29 13.48 -11.13
N GLN A 320 48.74 12.39 -11.74
CA GLN A 320 48.40 11.00 -11.44
C GLN A 320 49.14 10.52 -10.18
N GLY A 321 48.61 9.46 -9.55
CA GLY A 321 49.33 8.66 -8.56
C GLY A 321 48.66 7.31 -8.32
N GLU A 322 49.34 6.23 -8.71
CA GLU A 322 49.01 4.81 -8.48
C GLU A 322 49.35 4.34 -7.04
N PHE A 323 49.19 3.02 -6.81
CA PHE A 323 49.67 2.10 -5.74
C PHE A 323 48.58 1.58 -4.78
N ARG A 324 48.55 0.33 -4.28
CA ARG A 324 49.14 -1.00 -4.59
C ARG A 324 48.54 -1.96 -3.53
N ILE A 325 48.28 -3.22 -3.89
CA ILE A 325 47.74 -4.28 -3.01
C ILE A 325 48.76 -4.67 -1.91
N LYS A 326 48.28 -4.95 -0.68
CA LYS A 326 48.99 -5.75 0.33
C LYS A 326 48.03 -6.72 1.05
N ASN A 327 48.41 -8.00 1.05
CA ASN A 327 47.86 -9.08 1.86
C ASN A 327 48.16 -8.87 3.35
N GLY A 328 47.25 -9.26 4.24
CA GLY A 328 47.45 -9.28 5.69
C GLY A 328 46.50 -10.26 6.38
N ARG A 329 47.03 -11.43 6.73
CA ARG A 329 46.44 -12.50 7.56
C ARG A 329 46.49 -12.09 9.03
N MET A 330 45.44 -12.31 9.82
CA MET A 330 45.58 -12.48 11.28
C MET A 330 44.56 -13.47 11.85
N ASN A 331 45.05 -14.23 12.83
CA ASN A 331 44.53 -15.45 13.43
C ASN A 331 43.42 -15.24 14.47
N ILE A 332 42.54 -16.25 14.53
CA ILE A 332 42.05 -17.02 15.69
C ILE A 332 42.41 -16.46 17.08
N SER A 333 41.38 -16.23 17.91
CA SER A 333 41.31 -16.62 19.33
C SER A 333 39.86 -16.52 19.83
N ASP A 334 39.16 -17.66 19.92
CA ASP A 334 38.01 -17.87 20.81
C ASP A 334 38.51 -18.16 22.23
N PRO A 335 37.78 -17.71 23.25
CA PRO A 335 37.56 -18.56 24.41
C PRO A 335 36.10 -18.59 24.87
N ASP A 336 35.74 -19.72 25.49
CA ASP A 336 34.61 -19.96 26.40
C ASP A 336 33.33 -20.58 25.80
N GLU A 337 33.42 -21.88 25.54
CA GLU A 337 32.33 -22.85 25.69
C GLU A 337 32.54 -23.63 27.01
N PRO A 338 31.47 -23.90 27.78
CA PRO A 338 31.41 -25.16 28.50
C PRO A 338 30.18 -26.00 28.13
N GLU A 339 30.51 -27.18 27.62
CA GLU A 339 29.91 -28.50 27.79
C GLU A 339 28.39 -28.72 27.91
N GLN A 340 27.95 -29.56 26.98
CA GLN A 340 26.73 -30.35 26.95
C GLN A 340 26.57 -31.24 28.20
N ALA A 341 25.34 -31.35 28.69
CA ALA A 341 24.89 -32.52 29.44
C ALA A 341 23.54 -33.00 28.87
N ALA A 342 23.58 -34.21 28.33
CA ALA A 342 22.44 -34.99 27.88
C ALA A 342 21.51 -35.38 29.05
N TYR A 343 20.20 -35.41 28.82
CA TYR A 343 19.31 -36.35 29.49
C TYR A 343 18.22 -36.84 28.53
N MET A 344 18.01 -38.14 28.61
CA MET A 344 17.29 -39.03 27.70
C MET A 344 15.76 -38.88 27.74
N ASP A 345 15.18 -39.30 26.62
CA ASP A 345 13.96 -40.11 26.45
C ASP A 345 13.19 -40.53 27.70
N ASP A 346 11.88 -40.28 27.67
CA ASP A 346 10.84 -41.32 27.76
C ASP A 346 9.48 -40.63 27.81
N TYR A 347 8.54 -40.97 26.92
CA TYR A 347 7.13 -41.19 27.25
C TYR A 347 6.39 -41.69 26.00
N ALA A 348 6.28 -43.02 25.93
CA ALA A 348 5.20 -43.70 25.23
C ALA A 348 4.10 -44.01 26.26
N PHE A 349 2.85 -43.65 25.95
CA PHE A 349 1.65 -44.47 26.18
C PHE A 349 0.49 -43.95 25.33
#